data_AF-A0A6I8U1W1-F1
#
_entry.id   AF-A0A6I8U1W1-F1
#
_cell.length_a   1.000
_cell.length_b   1.000
_cell.length_c   1.000
_cell.angle_alpha   90.00
_cell.angle_beta   90.00
_cell.angle_gamma   90.00
#
_symmetry.space_group_name_H-M   'P 1'
#
loop_
_entity.id
_entity.type
_entity.pdbx_description
1 polymer ?
#
loop_
_entity_poly.entity_id
_entity_poly.type
_entity_poly.pdbx_seq_one_letter_code
_entity_poly.pdbx_strand_id
1 'polypeptide(L)'
;MRSKPGKYGMKVWCLSCVDCDYVCNLQVYTGKKDKQSEKGQGKRIVNDLIEPFIFTGREVTTDNFFTSTELAEELWEKNIMLTGTVRHNKKELPPEFVASKGRMPGSILIGYREPCVLTSYIDGKKKKPVIILTINNNVTTTDQDNKPNVVLHYNATKGAVDSGDFVTRKTNCVRKTKVWTKKLAMELISIACLNSSCLFRLKYPEFHRGDKRWRSLFLQELCDELIYNNVNDRLLCQSTSAALRNDLQRFSGRHLRTYVTIKCTYCTSSVLDNNRCHICASRACSDHLDEITVYVCYSCSKKKTINISFTKPSIKRLRCQRCSMDRKTQRRCCNISVTNVQWREN
;
A
#
# COMPACT_ATOMS: atom_id res chain seq x y z
N MET A 1 16.61 15.87 -13.62
CA MET A 1 15.68 16.70 -14.43
C MET A 1 15.47 18.04 -13.74
N ARG A 2 15.46 19.16 -14.48
CA ARG A 2 15.50 20.54 -13.92
C ARG A 2 14.38 20.86 -12.91
N SER A 3 13.20 20.26 -13.07
CA SER A 3 12.01 20.48 -12.23
C SER A 3 11.76 19.40 -11.17
N LYS A 4 12.63 18.39 -11.03
CA LYS A 4 12.46 17.31 -10.06
C LYS A 4 13.32 17.58 -8.80
N PRO A 5 12.89 17.16 -7.59
CA PRO A 5 13.66 17.33 -6.35
C PRO A 5 15.10 16.79 -6.47
N GLY A 6 15.27 15.64 -7.13
CA GLY A 6 16.56 15.12 -7.56
C GLY A 6 16.95 15.64 -8.95
N LYS A 7 17.92 16.56 -9.01
CA LYS A 7 18.42 17.11 -10.28
C LYS A 7 19.12 16.05 -11.14
N TYR A 8 19.78 15.08 -10.52
CA TYR A 8 20.51 13.98 -11.18
C TYR A 8 20.00 12.63 -10.68
N GLY A 9 19.77 11.70 -11.60
CA GLY A 9 19.25 10.39 -11.26
C GLY A 9 19.00 9.53 -12.51
N MET A 10 18.66 8.28 -12.25
CA MET A 10 18.16 7.38 -13.28
C MET A 10 16.68 7.67 -13.49
N LYS A 11 16.23 7.51 -14.73
CA LYS A 11 14.82 7.65 -15.07
C LYS A 11 14.27 6.27 -15.38
N VAL A 12 13.12 5.97 -14.81
CA VAL A 12 12.37 4.73 -15.06
C VAL A 12 10.99 5.16 -15.51
N TRP A 13 10.54 4.59 -16.63
CA TRP A 13 9.17 4.71 -17.10
C TRP A 13 8.35 3.62 -16.42
N CYS A 14 7.15 3.97 -15.94
CA CYS A 14 6.30 3.04 -15.22
C CYS A 14 4.87 3.10 -15.78
N LEU A 15 4.22 1.94 -15.84
CA LEU A 15 2.79 1.79 -15.99
C LEU A 15 2.23 1.33 -14.65
N SER A 16 1.22 2.05 -14.14
CA SER A 16 0.61 1.75 -12.84
C SER A 16 -0.90 1.60 -12.95
N CYS A 17 -1.45 0.69 -12.17
CA CYS A 17 -2.89 0.54 -11.99
C CYS A 17 -3.46 1.75 -11.24
N VAL A 18 -4.53 2.35 -11.76
CA VAL A 18 -5.18 3.53 -11.16
C VAL A 18 -5.86 3.21 -9.83
N ASP A 19 -6.42 2.00 -9.69
CA ASP A 19 -7.25 1.65 -8.54
C ASP A 19 -6.44 1.32 -7.28
N CYS A 20 -5.22 0.80 -7.46
CA CYS A 20 -4.42 0.26 -6.37
C CYS A 20 -2.94 0.66 -6.38
N ASP A 21 -2.54 1.57 -7.28
CA ASP A 21 -1.16 2.07 -7.46
C ASP A 21 -0.12 0.99 -7.80
N TYR A 22 -0.55 -0.24 -8.09
CA TYR A 22 0.34 -1.36 -8.43
C TYR A 22 1.14 -1.04 -9.69
N VAL A 23 2.47 -1.18 -9.65
CA VAL A 23 3.33 -0.99 -10.83
C VAL A 23 3.25 -2.25 -11.70
N CYS A 24 2.51 -2.13 -12.79
CA CYS A 24 2.22 -3.21 -13.74
C CYS A 24 3.42 -3.54 -14.64
N ASN A 25 4.12 -2.50 -15.12
CA ASN A 25 5.27 -2.67 -16.00
C ASN A 25 6.23 -1.47 -15.84
N LEU A 26 7.51 -1.66 -16.16
CA LEU A 26 8.51 -0.60 -16.08
C LEU A 26 9.63 -0.76 -17.12
N GLN A 27 10.28 0.35 -17.47
CA GLN A 27 11.41 0.36 -18.40
C GLN A 27 12.45 1.39 -17.98
N VAL A 28 13.71 0.98 -17.85
CA VAL A 28 14.82 1.88 -17.50
C VAL A 28 15.22 2.73 -18.71
N TYR A 29 15.27 4.05 -18.55
CA TYR A 29 15.75 4.96 -19.59
C TYR A 29 17.28 5.03 -19.59
N THR A 30 17.89 4.64 -20.71
CA THR A 30 19.34 4.57 -20.89
C THR A 30 19.94 5.79 -21.61
N GLY A 31 19.15 6.81 -21.93
CA GLY A 31 19.64 8.03 -22.59
C GLY A 31 19.68 7.94 -24.11
N LYS A 32 20.41 6.96 -24.65
CA LYS A 32 20.62 6.75 -26.08
C LYS A 32 20.35 5.30 -26.48
N LYS A 33 19.78 5.12 -27.66
CA LYS A 33 19.73 3.83 -28.36
C LYS A 33 20.66 3.93 -29.57
N ASP A 34 21.59 3.00 -29.72
CA ASP A 34 22.54 2.93 -30.85
C ASP A 34 23.28 4.26 -31.13
N LYS A 35 23.72 4.93 -30.05
CA LYS A 35 24.43 6.23 -30.06
C LYS A 35 23.63 7.42 -30.64
N GLN A 36 22.38 7.24 -31.06
CA GLN A 36 21.52 8.31 -31.56
C GLN A 36 20.49 8.75 -30.52
N SER A 37 20.04 10.01 -30.65
CA SER A 37 18.89 10.49 -29.89
C SER A 37 17.64 9.79 -30.39
N GLU A 38 16.91 9.17 -29.48
CA GLU A 38 15.70 8.44 -29.83
C GLU A 38 14.59 9.41 -30.28
N LYS A 39 14.04 9.16 -31.47
CA LYS A 39 12.85 9.84 -32.00
C LYS A 39 11.61 9.00 -31.68
N GLY A 40 10.45 9.66 -31.49
CA GLY A 40 9.20 8.94 -31.20
C GLY A 40 9.16 8.22 -29.85
N GLN A 41 10.08 8.56 -28.93
CA GLN A 41 10.24 7.88 -27.64
C GLN A 41 8.92 7.75 -26.86
N GLY A 42 8.08 8.79 -26.82
CA GLY A 42 6.81 8.76 -26.09
C GLY A 42 5.88 7.62 -26.55
N LYS A 43 5.59 7.56 -27.85
CA LYS A 43 4.75 6.52 -28.46
C LYS A 43 5.31 5.12 -28.19
N ARG A 44 6.60 4.94 -28.47
CA ARG A 44 7.30 3.65 -28.32
C ARG A 44 7.27 3.15 -26.87
N ILE A 45 7.54 4.00 -25.89
CA ILE A 45 7.47 3.61 -24.46
C ILE A 45 6.06 3.14 -24.09
N VAL A 46 5.01 3.86 -24.52
CA VAL A 46 3.64 3.47 -24.18
C VAL A 46 3.35 2.09 -24.75
N ASN A 47 3.65 1.86 -26.02
CA ASN A 47 3.49 0.54 -26.65
C ASN A 47 4.26 -0.57 -25.94
N ASP A 48 5.54 -0.34 -25.57
CA ASP A 48 6.35 -1.31 -24.83
C ASP A 48 5.72 -1.65 -23.46
N LEU A 49 5.23 -0.63 -22.74
CA LEU A 49 4.72 -0.82 -21.38
C LEU A 49 3.36 -1.50 -21.35
N ILE A 50 2.49 -1.22 -22.32
CA ILE A 50 1.13 -1.76 -22.38
C ILE A 50 1.04 -3.10 -23.09
N GLU A 51 2.12 -3.61 -23.70
CA GLU A 51 2.11 -4.85 -24.48
C GLU A 51 1.38 -6.01 -23.77
N PRO A 52 1.55 -6.23 -22.45
CA PRO A 52 0.84 -7.31 -21.75
C PRO A 52 -0.68 -7.10 -21.60
N PHE A 53 -1.20 -5.92 -21.97
CA PHE A 53 -2.57 -5.49 -21.73
C PHE A 53 -3.33 -5.16 -23.02
N ILE A 54 -2.72 -5.30 -24.20
CA ILE A 54 -3.40 -5.04 -25.47
C ILE A 54 -4.63 -5.96 -25.65
N PHE A 55 -5.61 -5.50 -26.41
CA PHE A 55 -6.87 -6.19 -26.67
C PHE A 55 -7.78 -6.44 -25.45
N THR A 56 -7.49 -5.82 -24.31
CA THR A 56 -8.31 -5.98 -23.09
C THR A 56 -9.45 -4.97 -22.96
N GLY A 57 -9.55 -3.98 -23.86
CA GLY A 57 -10.53 -2.89 -23.76
C GLY A 57 -10.23 -1.90 -22.61
N ARG A 58 -9.02 -1.94 -22.06
CA ARG A 58 -8.59 -1.03 -20.98
C ARG A 58 -8.26 0.36 -21.51
N GLU A 59 -8.28 1.32 -20.61
CA GLU A 59 -7.82 2.68 -20.88
C GLU A 59 -6.43 2.94 -20.28
N VAL A 60 -5.57 3.64 -21.03
CA VAL A 60 -4.33 4.22 -20.55
C VAL A 60 -4.45 5.74 -20.44
N THR A 61 -4.16 6.28 -19.25
CA THR A 61 -4.01 7.72 -19.06
C THR A 61 -2.56 8.13 -19.18
N THR A 62 -2.27 9.16 -19.99
CA THR A 62 -0.89 9.61 -20.26
C THR A 62 -0.66 11.11 -20.02
N ASP A 63 0.57 11.48 -19.66
CA ASP A 63 1.01 12.88 -19.66
C ASP A 63 1.39 13.33 -21.08
N ASN A 64 1.46 14.64 -21.27
CA ASN A 64 1.73 15.35 -22.53
C ASN A 64 3.03 14.97 -23.25
N PHE A 65 3.96 14.30 -22.58
CA PHE A 65 5.16 13.77 -23.22
C PHE A 65 4.85 12.58 -24.13
N PHE A 66 3.82 11.81 -23.78
CA PHE A 66 3.45 10.58 -24.48
C PHE A 66 2.27 10.78 -25.44
N THR A 67 1.35 11.69 -25.13
CA THR A 67 0.11 11.86 -25.88
C THR A 67 0.32 12.45 -27.30
N SER A 68 -0.20 11.77 -28.31
CA SER A 68 -0.31 12.24 -29.70
C SER A 68 -1.51 11.58 -30.40
N THR A 69 -1.95 12.18 -31.51
CA THR A 69 -3.00 11.61 -32.38
C THR A 69 -2.57 10.25 -32.93
N GLU A 70 -1.35 10.16 -33.45
CA GLU A 70 -0.74 8.92 -33.94
C GLU A 70 -0.74 7.79 -32.90
N LEU A 71 -0.47 8.12 -31.62
CA LEU A 71 -0.55 7.12 -30.54
C LEU A 71 -2.00 6.69 -30.33
N ALA A 72 -2.94 7.63 -30.32
CA ALA A 72 -4.36 7.32 -30.11
C ALA A 72 -4.91 6.38 -31.21
N GLU A 73 -4.58 6.65 -32.47
CA GLU A 73 -4.96 5.81 -33.62
C GLU A 73 -4.38 4.39 -33.47
N GLU A 74 -3.10 4.25 -33.13
CA GLU A 74 -2.46 2.93 -32.95
C GLU A 74 -3.03 2.15 -31.73
N LEU A 75 -3.38 2.85 -30.65
CA LEU A 75 -3.98 2.22 -29.48
C LEU A 75 -5.42 1.77 -29.74
N TRP A 76 -6.17 2.52 -30.54
CA TRP A 76 -7.50 2.13 -30.97
C TRP A 76 -7.50 0.80 -31.71
N GLU A 77 -6.57 0.61 -32.65
CA GLU A 77 -6.39 -0.65 -33.38
C GLU A 77 -6.04 -1.83 -32.45
N LYS A 78 -5.41 -1.54 -31.30
CA LYS A 78 -5.07 -2.53 -30.26
C LYS A 78 -6.17 -2.71 -29.22
N ASN A 79 -7.36 -2.15 -29.44
CA ASN A 79 -8.49 -2.13 -28.50
C ASN A 79 -8.05 -1.63 -27.10
N ILE A 80 -7.33 -0.50 -27.10
CA ILE A 80 -6.92 0.27 -25.93
C ILE A 80 -7.42 1.70 -26.08
N MET A 81 -8.09 2.20 -25.04
CA MET A 81 -8.52 3.59 -24.96
C MET A 81 -7.37 4.47 -24.49
N LEU A 82 -7.29 5.71 -24.98
CA LEU A 82 -6.32 6.72 -24.54
C LEU A 82 -7.06 7.90 -23.94
N THR A 83 -6.54 8.44 -22.84
CA THR A 83 -6.83 9.80 -22.38
C THR A 83 -5.52 10.49 -22.00
N GLY A 84 -5.28 11.72 -22.46
CA GLY A 84 -4.08 12.43 -22.08
C GLY A 84 -4.09 13.90 -22.42
N THR A 85 -3.26 14.67 -21.73
CA THR A 85 -3.09 16.10 -22.03
C THR A 85 -2.22 16.30 -23.26
N VAL A 86 -2.51 17.31 -24.08
CA VAL A 86 -1.68 17.66 -25.24
C VAL A 86 -0.92 18.96 -24.98
N ARG A 87 0.34 19.05 -25.42
CA ARG A 87 1.10 20.31 -25.35
C ARG A 87 0.57 21.32 -26.36
N HIS A 88 0.41 22.57 -25.94
CA HIS A 88 -0.06 23.68 -26.78
C HIS A 88 0.77 23.94 -28.05
N ASN A 89 2.02 23.49 -28.10
CA ASN A 89 2.92 23.70 -29.24
C ASN A 89 2.93 22.53 -30.24
N LYS A 90 2.02 21.57 -30.11
CA LYS A 90 1.84 20.50 -31.10
C LYS A 90 1.27 21.08 -32.38
N LYS A 91 1.97 20.89 -33.50
CA LYS A 91 1.60 21.41 -34.83
C LYS A 91 0.25 20.87 -35.34
N GLU A 92 -0.14 19.70 -34.84
CA GLU A 92 -1.38 19.01 -35.19
C GLU A 92 -2.63 19.68 -34.57
N LEU A 93 -2.45 20.57 -33.57
CA LEU A 93 -3.56 21.23 -32.91
C LEU A 93 -4.09 22.40 -33.74
N PRO A 94 -5.41 22.48 -33.98
CA PRO A 94 -6.00 23.66 -34.59
C PRO A 94 -5.80 24.89 -33.67
N PRO A 95 -5.50 26.08 -34.23
CA PRO A 95 -5.24 27.29 -33.45
C PRO A 95 -6.36 27.64 -32.45
N GLU A 96 -7.61 27.35 -32.78
CA GLU A 96 -8.80 27.60 -31.98
C GLU A 96 -8.77 26.85 -30.65
N PHE A 97 -8.19 25.65 -30.61
CA PHE A 97 -8.08 24.83 -29.40
C PHE A 97 -6.99 25.34 -28.45
N VAL A 98 -6.01 26.10 -28.97
CA VAL A 98 -4.89 26.65 -28.21
C VAL A 98 -5.18 28.08 -27.74
N ALA A 99 -5.99 28.82 -28.49
CA ALA A 99 -6.35 30.19 -28.17
C ALA A 99 -7.14 30.28 -26.85
N SER A 100 -6.74 31.22 -25.98
CA SER A 100 -7.51 31.63 -24.79
C SER A 100 -8.13 33.01 -24.93
N LYS A 101 -7.60 33.88 -25.80
CA LYS A 101 -8.12 35.23 -26.01
C LYS A 101 -9.53 35.14 -26.61
N GLY A 102 -10.48 35.86 -26.00
CA GLY A 102 -11.88 35.89 -26.44
C GLY A 102 -12.74 34.70 -25.97
N ARG A 103 -12.16 33.75 -25.22
CA ARG A 103 -12.90 32.63 -24.63
C ARG A 103 -13.16 32.85 -23.14
N MET A 104 -14.41 32.69 -22.72
CA MET A 104 -14.83 32.85 -21.32
C MET A 104 -14.34 31.69 -20.44
N PRO A 105 -14.08 31.90 -19.14
CA PRO A 105 -13.99 30.82 -18.17
C PRO A 105 -15.19 29.87 -18.25
N GLY A 106 -14.94 28.57 -18.11
CA GLY A 106 -15.95 27.52 -18.29
C GLY A 106 -16.22 27.14 -19.76
N SER A 107 -15.71 27.89 -20.75
CA SER A 107 -15.97 27.58 -22.16
C SER A 107 -15.24 26.33 -22.63
N ILE A 108 -15.89 25.58 -23.52
CA ILE A 108 -15.41 24.31 -24.07
C ILE A 108 -15.43 24.38 -25.60
N LEU A 109 -14.39 23.83 -26.22
CA LEU A 109 -14.38 23.48 -27.64
C LEU A 109 -14.12 21.98 -27.76
N ILE A 110 -14.89 21.31 -28.61
CA ILE A 110 -14.77 19.88 -28.86
C ILE A 110 -14.57 19.68 -30.36
N GLY A 111 -13.55 18.91 -30.72
CA GLY A 111 -13.25 18.53 -32.09
C GLY A 111 -13.28 17.01 -32.22
N TYR A 112 -13.90 16.51 -33.28
CA TYR A 112 -14.03 15.09 -33.54
C TYR A 112 -13.23 14.73 -34.80
N ARG A 113 -12.41 13.69 -34.68
CA ARG A 113 -11.72 13.06 -35.79
C ARG A 113 -11.52 11.61 -35.42
N GLU A 114 -12.35 10.72 -35.96
CA GLU A 114 -12.34 9.30 -35.58
C GLU A 114 -10.92 8.70 -35.61
N PRO A 115 -10.48 7.98 -34.55
CA PRO A 115 -11.22 7.63 -33.32
C PRO A 115 -11.10 8.66 -32.18
N CYS A 116 -10.46 9.80 -32.44
CA CYS A 116 -10.09 10.80 -31.45
C CYS A 116 -11.17 11.87 -31.21
N VAL A 117 -11.24 12.31 -29.95
CA VAL A 117 -11.93 13.51 -29.51
C VAL A 117 -10.94 14.43 -28.81
N LEU A 118 -10.89 15.68 -29.28
CA LEU A 118 -10.06 16.74 -28.71
C LEU A 118 -10.95 17.70 -27.94
N THR A 119 -10.65 17.91 -26.66
CA THR A 119 -11.38 18.86 -25.80
C THR A 119 -10.44 19.98 -25.35
N SER A 120 -10.84 21.24 -25.56
CA SER A 120 -10.16 22.42 -25.05
C SER A 120 -11.06 23.17 -24.07
N TYR A 121 -10.64 23.25 -22.80
CA TYR A 121 -11.42 23.82 -21.70
C TYR A 121 -10.70 25.00 -21.04
N ILE A 122 -11.40 26.11 -20.81
CA ILE A 122 -10.89 27.29 -20.10
C ILE A 122 -11.26 27.20 -18.62
N ASP A 123 -10.33 26.75 -17.78
CA ASP A 123 -10.53 26.60 -16.33
C ASP A 123 -10.69 27.94 -15.56
N GLY A 124 -10.41 29.09 -16.20
CA GLY A 124 -10.45 30.42 -15.57
C GLY A 124 -9.28 30.72 -14.62
N LYS A 125 -8.73 29.70 -13.95
CA LYS A 125 -7.56 29.81 -13.05
C LYS A 125 -6.23 29.88 -13.78
N LYS A 126 -6.17 29.38 -15.02
CA LYS A 126 -4.96 29.28 -15.83
C LYS A 126 -5.06 30.19 -17.05
N LYS A 127 -3.92 30.76 -17.47
CA LYS A 127 -3.83 31.61 -18.67
C LYS A 127 -4.05 30.86 -20.00
N LYS A 128 -3.87 29.54 -20.00
CA LYS A 128 -3.97 28.67 -21.18
C LYS A 128 -5.06 27.61 -21.00
N PRO A 129 -5.74 27.18 -22.08
CA PRO A 129 -6.72 26.10 -22.01
C PRO A 129 -6.08 24.79 -21.57
N VAL A 130 -6.86 23.94 -20.92
CA VAL A 130 -6.54 22.53 -20.74
C VAL A 130 -6.96 21.80 -22.00
N ILE A 131 -6.01 21.14 -22.68
CA ILE A 131 -6.27 20.38 -23.90
C ILE A 131 -6.13 18.90 -23.58
N ILE A 132 -7.22 18.14 -23.74
CA ILE A 132 -7.25 16.69 -23.56
C ILE A 132 -7.55 16.04 -24.91
N LEU A 133 -6.74 15.06 -25.28
CA LEU A 133 -7.03 14.11 -26.35
C LEU A 133 -7.53 12.82 -25.71
N THR A 134 -8.66 12.32 -26.18
CA THR A 134 -9.20 11.04 -25.74
C THR A 134 -9.76 10.25 -26.92
N ILE A 135 -9.92 8.94 -26.75
CA ILE A 135 -10.66 8.08 -27.68
C ILE A 135 -12.13 7.97 -27.24
N ASN A 136 -12.45 8.29 -25.98
CA ASN A 136 -13.82 8.25 -25.49
C ASN A 136 -14.65 9.39 -26.11
N ASN A 137 -15.67 9.02 -26.89
CA ASN A 137 -16.53 9.98 -27.60
C ASN A 137 -17.63 10.62 -26.72
N ASN A 138 -17.83 10.12 -25.50
CA ASN A 138 -18.83 10.62 -24.57
C ASN A 138 -18.28 11.80 -23.76
N VAL A 139 -18.20 12.98 -24.39
CA VAL A 139 -17.85 14.23 -23.70
C VAL A 139 -19.11 14.93 -23.22
N THR A 140 -19.27 15.00 -21.90
CA THR A 140 -20.38 15.68 -21.22
C THR A 140 -19.85 16.72 -20.25
N THR A 141 -20.72 17.65 -19.83
CA THR A 141 -20.39 18.68 -18.84
C THR A 141 -21.04 18.37 -17.50
N THR A 142 -20.45 18.90 -16.44
CA THR A 142 -21.03 18.90 -15.09
C THR A 142 -21.61 20.27 -14.77
N ASP A 143 -22.61 20.32 -13.88
CA ASP A 143 -23.30 21.58 -13.52
C ASP A 143 -22.37 22.59 -12.83
N GLN A 144 -21.29 22.12 -12.20
CA GLN A 144 -20.29 22.99 -11.56
C GLN A 144 -19.17 23.36 -12.56
N ASP A 145 -19.02 24.67 -12.81
CA ASP A 145 -18.02 25.29 -13.69
C ASP A 145 -18.06 24.85 -15.17
N ASN A 146 -19.11 24.13 -15.60
CA ASN A 146 -19.16 23.48 -16.92
C ASN A 146 -17.92 22.62 -17.20
N LYS A 147 -17.34 21.99 -16.16
CA LYS A 147 -16.10 21.25 -16.35
C LYS A 147 -16.39 19.95 -17.12
N PRO A 148 -15.68 19.67 -18.23
CA PRO A 148 -15.89 18.45 -18.99
C PRO A 148 -15.57 17.19 -18.18
N ASN A 149 -16.40 16.16 -18.31
CA ASN A 149 -16.18 14.85 -17.70
C ASN A 149 -14.80 14.26 -18.06
N VAL A 150 -14.30 14.48 -19.28
CA VAL A 150 -12.97 14.02 -19.71
C VAL A 150 -11.84 14.70 -18.92
N VAL A 151 -12.03 15.97 -18.51
CA VAL A 151 -11.06 16.67 -17.65
C VAL A 151 -11.13 16.14 -16.23
N LEU A 152 -12.33 15.80 -15.74
CA LEU A 152 -12.50 15.17 -14.42
C LEU A 152 -11.86 13.78 -14.38
N HIS A 153 -12.15 12.96 -15.40
CA HIS A 153 -11.59 11.62 -15.59
C HIS A 153 -10.07 11.66 -15.61
N TYR A 154 -9.47 12.51 -16.46
CA TYR A 154 -8.02 12.69 -16.49
C TYR A 154 -7.45 13.08 -15.13
N ASN A 155 -8.11 13.98 -14.38
CA ASN A 155 -7.63 14.37 -13.06
C ASN A 155 -7.69 13.23 -12.02
N ALA A 156 -8.67 12.34 -12.13
CA ALA A 156 -8.82 11.18 -11.27
C ALA A 156 -7.74 10.11 -11.57
N THR A 157 -7.36 9.92 -12.83
CA THR A 157 -6.50 8.80 -13.23
C THR A 157 -5.01 9.16 -13.37
N LYS A 158 -4.67 10.43 -13.68
CA LYS A 158 -3.27 10.86 -13.92
C LYS A 158 -2.30 10.67 -12.75
N GLY A 159 -2.84 10.47 -11.54
CA GLY A 159 -2.06 10.46 -10.30
C GLY A 159 -1.39 9.13 -9.95
N ALA A 160 -1.78 8.01 -10.56
CA ALA A 160 -1.38 6.67 -10.10
C ALA A 160 0.14 6.47 -9.98
N VAL A 161 0.90 6.89 -11.00
CA VAL A 161 2.37 6.79 -10.98
C VAL A 161 2.99 7.71 -9.92
N ASP A 162 2.47 8.93 -9.77
CA ASP A 162 2.97 9.90 -8.79
C ASP A 162 2.65 9.46 -7.35
N SER A 163 1.50 8.82 -7.13
CA SER A 163 1.11 8.20 -5.85
C SER A 163 2.10 7.11 -5.46
N GLY A 164 2.38 6.17 -6.37
CA GLY A 164 3.38 5.11 -6.16
C GLY A 164 4.77 5.68 -5.86
N ASP A 165 5.22 6.67 -6.64
CA ASP A 165 6.51 7.36 -6.47
C ASP A 165 6.60 8.14 -5.14
N PHE A 166 5.48 8.72 -4.67
CA PHE A 166 5.40 9.34 -3.35
C PHE A 166 5.55 8.31 -2.22
N VAL A 167 4.85 7.18 -2.34
CA VAL A 167 4.89 6.11 -1.34
C VAL A 167 6.29 5.49 -1.25
N THR A 168 6.89 5.14 -2.38
CA THR A 168 8.25 4.56 -2.41
C THR A 168 9.27 5.55 -1.87
N ARG A 169 9.18 6.85 -2.18
CA ARG A 169 10.08 7.85 -1.61
C ARG A 169 10.05 7.93 -0.08
N LYS A 170 8.89 7.74 0.54
CA LYS A 170 8.76 7.79 2.01
C LYS A 170 9.32 6.56 2.71
N THR A 171 9.25 5.39 2.07
CA THR A 171 9.65 4.11 2.66
C THR A 171 10.78 3.43 1.89
N ASN A 172 11.64 4.17 1.18
CA ASN A 172 12.70 3.57 0.36
C ASN A 172 13.85 3.02 1.21
N CYS A 173 14.50 2.00 0.68
CA CYS A 173 15.73 1.43 1.23
C CYS A 173 17.00 1.97 0.54
N VAL A 174 16.89 3.03 -0.28
CA VAL A 174 18.01 3.55 -1.06
C VAL A 174 19.07 4.12 -0.12
N ARG A 175 20.33 3.78 -0.38
CA ARG A 175 21.51 4.28 0.36
C ARG A 175 22.47 4.97 -0.60
N LYS A 176 23.30 5.86 -0.04
CA LYS A 176 24.38 6.51 -0.81
C LYS A 176 25.30 5.44 -1.40
N THR A 177 25.47 5.48 -2.72
CA THR A 177 26.32 4.52 -3.45
C THR A 177 26.98 5.23 -4.63
N LYS A 178 28.16 4.76 -5.02
CA LYS A 178 28.85 5.17 -6.26
C LYS A 178 28.55 4.23 -7.44
N VAL A 179 27.89 3.09 -7.18
CA VAL A 179 27.58 2.07 -8.20
C VAL A 179 26.11 2.20 -8.59
N TRP A 180 25.84 2.55 -9.85
CA TRP A 180 24.48 2.83 -10.33
C TRP A 180 23.57 1.59 -10.31
N THR A 181 24.11 0.40 -10.58
CA THR A 181 23.34 -0.86 -10.53
C THR A 181 22.84 -1.15 -9.13
N LYS A 182 23.64 -0.89 -8.08
CA LYS A 182 23.19 -0.99 -6.68
C LYS A 182 22.04 -0.04 -6.39
N LYS A 183 22.11 1.19 -6.92
CA LYS A 183 21.00 2.14 -6.81
C LYS A 183 19.73 1.57 -7.45
N LEU A 184 19.85 1.03 -8.66
CA LEU A 184 18.71 0.47 -9.39
C LEU A 184 18.08 -0.70 -8.63
N ALA A 185 18.91 -1.60 -8.11
CA ALA A 185 18.43 -2.74 -7.31
C ALA A 185 17.62 -2.29 -6.06
N MET A 186 18.09 -1.25 -5.34
CA MET A 186 17.36 -0.71 -4.18
C MET A 186 16.02 -0.06 -4.56
N GLU A 187 15.97 0.61 -5.71
CA GLU A 187 14.71 1.17 -6.24
C GLU A 187 13.73 0.04 -6.61
N LEU A 188 14.21 -1.03 -7.25
CA LEU A 188 13.40 -2.20 -7.60
C LEU A 188 12.86 -2.91 -6.34
N ILE A 189 13.65 -3.03 -5.27
CA ILE A 189 13.17 -3.54 -3.98
C ILE A 189 12.04 -2.66 -3.42
N SER A 190 12.17 -1.34 -3.56
CA SER A 190 11.14 -0.41 -3.10
C SER A 190 9.83 -0.57 -3.89
N ILE A 191 9.91 -0.81 -5.20
CA ILE A 191 8.76 -1.13 -6.06
C ILE A 191 8.17 -2.50 -5.69
N ALA A 192 8.99 -3.52 -5.43
CA ALA A 192 8.51 -4.82 -4.99
C ALA A 192 7.72 -4.73 -3.67
N CYS A 193 8.20 -3.92 -2.72
CA CYS A 193 7.50 -3.65 -1.46
C CYS A 193 6.20 -2.86 -1.65
N LEU A 194 6.13 -1.98 -2.66
CA LEU A 194 4.87 -1.34 -3.06
C LEU A 194 3.90 -2.40 -3.60
N ASN A 195 4.29 -3.15 -4.62
CA ASN A 195 3.44 -4.14 -5.26
C ASN A 195 2.93 -5.21 -4.26
N SER A 196 3.80 -5.72 -3.39
CA SER A 196 3.40 -6.71 -2.38
C SER A 196 2.36 -6.15 -1.40
N SER A 197 2.51 -4.91 -0.95
CA SER A 197 1.54 -4.26 -0.07
C SER A 197 0.20 -3.97 -0.76
N CYS A 198 0.21 -3.67 -2.07
CA CYS A 198 -1.02 -3.48 -2.85
C CYS A 198 -1.80 -4.80 -2.92
N LEU A 199 -1.11 -5.90 -3.23
CA LEU A 199 -1.70 -7.25 -3.25
C LEU A 199 -2.20 -7.68 -1.86
N PHE A 200 -1.42 -7.41 -0.81
CA PHE A 200 -1.82 -7.71 0.56
C PHE A 200 -3.13 -7.00 0.93
N ARG A 201 -3.24 -5.70 0.63
CA ARG A 201 -4.45 -4.92 0.90
C ARG A 201 -5.65 -5.37 0.07
N LEU A 202 -5.44 -5.80 -1.16
CA LEU A 202 -6.51 -6.37 -2.01
C LEU A 202 -7.00 -7.71 -1.46
N LYS A 203 -6.08 -8.57 -1.00
CA LYS A 203 -6.42 -9.89 -0.46
C LYS A 203 -7.03 -9.83 0.94
N TYR A 204 -6.58 -8.88 1.77
CA TYR A 204 -6.99 -8.74 3.18
C TYR A 204 -7.52 -7.33 3.48
N PRO A 205 -8.65 -6.91 2.91
CA PRO A 205 -9.16 -5.54 3.00
C PRO A 205 -9.63 -5.12 4.41
N GLU A 206 -9.91 -6.10 5.28
CA GLU A 206 -10.24 -5.87 6.69
C GLU A 206 -8.99 -5.67 7.55
N PHE A 207 -7.85 -6.20 7.12
CA PHE A 207 -6.62 -6.18 7.89
C PHE A 207 -6.06 -4.75 7.93
N HIS A 208 -5.89 -4.21 9.14
CA HIS A 208 -5.54 -2.81 9.40
C HIS A 208 -6.51 -1.76 8.82
N ARG A 209 -7.78 -2.12 8.60
CA ARG A 209 -8.79 -1.14 8.17
C ARG A 209 -8.82 0.03 9.15
N GLY A 210 -8.66 1.24 8.62
CA GLY A 210 -8.66 2.49 9.41
C GLY A 210 -7.33 2.82 10.11
N ASP A 211 -6.36 1.91 10.17
CA ASP A 211 -5.04 2.23 10.75
C ASP A 211 -4.16 2.93 9.71
N LYS A 212 -3.87 4.21 9.96
CA LYS A 212 -2.98 5.01 9.09
C LYS A 212 -1.55 4.48 9.01
N ARG A 213 -1.15 3.60 9.92
CA ARG A 213 0.20 3.00 10.00
C ARG A 213 0.29 1.62 9.33
N TRP A 214 -0.80 1.11 8.76
CA TRP A 214 -0.88 -0.25 8.22
C TRP A 214 0.31 -0.64 7.32
N ARG A 215 0.75 0.26 6.44
CA ARG A 215 1.85 -0.01 5.51
C ARG A 215 3.17 -0.14 6.27
N SER A 216 3.40 0.68 7.29
CA SER A 216 4.59 0.59 8.13
C SER A 216 4.62 -0.71 8.92
N LEU A 217 3.46 -1.17 9.42
CA LEU A 217 3.32 -2.46 10.09
C LEU A 217 3.60 -3.62 9.13
N PHE A 218 2.98 -3.60 7.94
CA PHE A 218 3.24 -4.55 6.87
C PHE A 218 4.72 -4.64 6.50
N LEU A 219 5.39 -3.49 6.33
CA LEU A 219 6.82 -3.47 5.99
C LEU A 219 7.68 -3.97 7.14
N GLN A 220 7.30 -3.69 8.39
CA GLN A 220 8.00 -4.22 9.55
C GLN A 220 7.88 -5.75 9.59
N GLU A 221 6.67 -6.30 9.45
CA GLU A 221 6.43 -7.75 9.39
C GLU A 221 7.19 -8.40 8.24
N LEU A 222 7.18 -7.78 7.05
CA LEU A 222 7.96 -8.26 5.91
C LEU A 222 9.46 -8.29 6.20
N CYS A 223 10.02 -7.21 6.76
CA CYS A 223 11.43 -7.17 7.13
C CYS A 223 11.77 -8.23 8.17
N ASP A 224 10.90 -8.36 9.16
CA ASP A 224 11.00 -9.32 10.24
C ASP A 224 11.06 -10.75 9.63
N GLU A 225 10.11 -11.13 8.76
CA GLU A 225 10.05 -12.45 8.12
C GLU A 225 11.28 -12.76 7.26
N LEU A 226 11.78 -11.77 6.52
CA LEU A 226 12.96 -11.94 5.66
C LEU A 226 14.25 -12.20 6.43
N ILE A 227 14.39 -11.68 7.66
CA ILE A 227 15.61 -11.86 8.47
C ILE A 227 15.51 -13.02 9.45
N TYR A 228 14.32 -13.58 9.67
CA TYR A 228 14.06 -14.58 10.71
C TYR A 228 15.05 -15.76 10.71
N ASN A 229 15.28 -16.40 9.56
CA ASN A 229 16.21 -17.53 9.47
C ASN A 229 17.65 -17.11 9.77
N ASN A 230 18.10 -15.97 9.21
CA ASN A 230 19.43 -15.43 9.48
C ASN A 230 19.64 -15.10 10.97
N VAL A 231 18.58 -14.66 11.66
CA VAL A 231 18.63 -14.43 13.11
C VAL A 231 18.82 -15.75 13.86
N ASN A 232 18.08 -16.79 13.50
CA ASN A 232 18.21 -18.10 14.13
C ASN A 232 19.60 -18.73 13.90
N ASP A 233 20.13 -18.65 12.70
CA ASP A 233 21.48 -19.15 12.39
C ASP A 233 22.55 -18.43 13.23
N ARG A 234 22.42 -17.11 13.38
CA ARG A 234 23.33 -16.32 14.22
C ARG A 234 23.20 -16.62 15.71
N LEU A 235 22.04 -17.07 16.18
CA LEU A 235 21.85 -17.49 17.57
C LEU A 235 22.61 -18.79 17.89
N LEU A 236 22.69 -19.69 16.90
CA LEU A 236 23.44 -20.94 17.00
C LEU A 236 24.95 -20.73 16.91
N CYS A 237 25.39 -19.61 16.32
CA CYS A 237 26.80 -19.30 16.21
C CYS A 237 27.44 -19.01 17.59
N GLN A 238 28.48 -19.77 17.92
CA GLN A 238 29.16 -19.67 19.22
C GLN A 238 29.89 -18.33 19.40
N SER A 239 30.43 -17.76 18.32
CA SER A 239 31.18 -16.50 18.32
C SER A 239 30.29 -15.25 18.48
N THR A 240 28.97 -15.40 18.44
CA THR A 240 28.02 -14.30 18.70
C THR A 240 28.16 -13.80 20.13
N SER A 241 28.37 -12.50 20.30
CA SER A 241 28.51 -11.87 21.62
C SER A 241 27.23 -12.01 22.45
N ALA A 242 27.37 -12.06 23.78
CA ALA A 242 26.23 -12.21 24.68
C ALA A 242 25.19 -11.09 24.52
N ALA A 243 25.64 -9.84 24.33
CA ALA A 243 24.76 -8.70 24.10
C ALA A 243 23.91 -8.87 22.83
N LEU A 244 24.55 -9.20 21.71
CA LEU A 244 23.85 -9.45 20.46
C LEU A 244 22.93 -10.68 20.54
N ARG A 245 23.35 -11.75 21.22
CA ARG A 245 22.54 -12.95 21.42
C ARG A 245 21.24 -12.62 22.18
N ASN A 246 21.31 -11.78 23.21
CA ASN A 246 20.13 -11.31 23.95
C ASN A 246 19.17 -10.50 23.06
N ASP A 247 19.68 -9.62 22.19
CA ASP A 247 18.86 -8.83 21.28
C ASP A 247 18.19 -9.70 20.20
N LEU A 248 18.94 -10.65 19.63
CA LEU A 248 18.42 -11.61 18.66
C LEU A 248 17.35 -12.53 19.27
N GLN A 249 17.52 -12.96 20.53
CA GLN A 249 16.49 -13.73 21.26
C GLN A 249 15.22 -12.91 21.52
N ARG A 250 15.36 -11.62 21.84
CA ARG A 250 14.21 -10.71 21.99
C ARG A 250 13.48 -10.53 20.66
N PHE A 251 14.21 -10.46 19.56
CA PHE A 251 13.66 -10.39 18.22
C PHE A 251 12.91 -11.67 17.83
N SER A 252 13.53 -12.85 17.94
CA SER A 252 12.91 -14.13 17.56
C SER A 252 11.67 -14.45 18.39
N GLY A 253 11.63 -14.00 19.66
CA GLY A 253 10.45 -14.07 20.51
C GLY A 253 9.24 -13.25 20.02
N ARG A 254 9.42 -12.26 19.13
CA ARG A 254 8.32 -11.51 18.50
C ARG A 254 7.66 -12.29 17.37
N HIS A 255 8.44 -13.00 16.55
CA HIS A 255 7.94 -13.81 15.44
C HIS A 255 7.12 -15.03 15.85
N LEU A 256 7.42 -15.60 17.01
CA LEU A 256 6.64 -16.70 17.57
C LEU A 256 5.22 -16.28 17.98
N ARG A 257 4.88 -14.97 17.92
CA ARG A 257 3.54 -14.47 18.24
C ARG A 257 2.58 -14.44 17.04
N THR A 258 3.04 -14.46 15.79
CA THR A 258 2.17 -14.09 14.67
C THR A 258 1.54 -15.24 13.88
N TYR A 259 1.98 -16.50 13.98
CA TYR A 259 1.41 -17.58 13.14
C TYR A 259 1.29 -18.96 13.78
N VAL A 260 1.46 -19.08 15.10
CA VAL A 260 1.12 -20.34 15.77
C VAL A 260 -0.31 -20.22 16.27
N THR A 261 -1.28 -20.65 15.46
CA THR A 261 -2.59 -20.98 15.99
C THR A 261 -2.44 -22.13 16.97
N ILE A 262 -2.53 -21.85 18.26
CA ILE A 262 -2.48 -22.88 19.30
C ILE A 262 -3.91 -23.34 19.59
N LYS A 263 -4.14 -24.65 19.71
CA LYS A 263 -5.48 -25.15 20.08
C LYS A 263 -5.83 -24.71 21.51
N CYS A 264 -7.05 -24.21 21.68
CA CYS A 264 -7.63 -23.99 23.00
C CYS A 264 -7.69 -25.33 23.77
N THR A 265 -7.40 -25.29 25.08
CA THR A 265 -7.49 -26.50 25.92
C THR A 265 -8.94 -26.93 26.16
N TYR A 266 -9.90 -26.01 26.00
CA TYR A 266 -11.30 -26.18 26.39
C TYR A 266 -12.27 -26.25 25.20
N CYS A 267 -11.81 -25.98 23.98
CA CYS A 267 -12.58 -26.11 22.75
C CYS A 267 -11.67 -26.42 21.55
N THR A 268 -12.27 -26.62 20.36
CA THR A 268 -11.53 -26.88 19.11
C THR A 268 -10.99 -25.62 18.44
N SER A 269 -11.28 -24.43 18.98
CA SER A 269 -10.87 -23.15 18.39
C SER A 269 -9.36 -22.96 18.46
N SER A 270 -8.82 -22.43 17.37
CA SER A 270 -7.44 -22.00 17.23
C SER A 270 -7.28 -20.57 17.77
N VAL A 271 -6.37 -20.35 18.72
CA VAL A 271 -6.04 -19.01 19.25
C VAL A 271 -4.78 -18.46 18.60
N LEU A 272 -4.85 -17.20 18.16
CA LEU A 272 -3.71 -16.47 17.58
C LEU A 272 -2.70 -16.03 18.65
N ASP A 273 -3.15 -15.78 19.88
CA ASP A 273 -2.31 -15.37 21.00
C ASP A 273 -1.97 -16.55 21.94
N ASN A 274 -0.78 -16.51 22.55
CA ASN A 274 -0.37 -17.41 23.65
C ASN A 274 -1.08 -17.04 24.96
N ASN A 275 -2.40 -16.84 24.90
CA ASN A 275 -3.25 -16.51 26.03
C ASN A 275 -3.30 -17.69 26.99
N ARG A 276 -2.73 -17.50 28.19
CA ARG A 276 -2.73 -18.48 29.26
C ARG A 276 -3.53 -17.95 30.43
N CYS A 277 -4.37 -18.80 30.99
CA CYS A 277 -5.03 -18.52 32.26
C CYS A 277 -3.97 -18.23 33.32
N HIS A 278 -4.08 -17.09 34.02
CA HIS A 278 -3.09 -16.71 35.02
C HIS A 278 -3.07 -17.67 36.23
N ILE A 279 -4.16 -18.41 36.44
CA ILE A 279 -4.33 -19.34 37.57
C ILE A 279 -3.76 -20.73 37.27
N CYS A 280 -4.11 -21.31 36.12
CA CYS A 280 -3.77 -22.70 35.80
C CYS A 280 -2.73 -22.84 34.68
N ALA A 281 -2.28 -21.73 34.09
CA ALA A 281 -1.36 -21.66 32.96
C ALA A 281 -1.83 -22.38 31.68
N SER A 282 -3.05 -22.92 31.65
CA SER A 282 -3.64 -23.57 30.47
C SER A 282 -3.94 -22.53 29.38
N ARG A 283 -3.76 -22.93 28.11
CA ARG A 283 -4.01 -22.07 26.95
C ARG A 283 -5.50 -22.04 26.62
N ALA A 284 -6.08 -20.86 26.39
CA ALA A 284 -7.51 -20.70 26.14
C ALA A 284 -7.81 -19.56 25.17
N CYS A 285 -8.92 -19.64 24.44
CA CYS A 285 -9.42 -18.54 23.60
C CYS A 285 -10.10 -17.45 24.43
N SER A 286 -10.32 -16.28 23.82
CA SER A 286 -10.91 -15.12 24.48
C SER A 286 -12.30 -15.42 25.06
N ASP A 287 -13.12 -16.24 24.39
CA ASP A 287 -14.44 -16.64 24.91
C ASP A 287 -14.35 -17.52 26.19
N HIS A 288 -13.18 -18.10 26.46
CA HIS A 288 -12.93 -18.93 27.64
C HIS A 288 -12.06 -18.23 28.69
N LEU A 289 -11.76 -16.95 28.51
CA LEU A 289 -10.99 -16.10 29.42
C LEU A 289 -11.79 -14.85 29.76
N ASP A 290 -12.11 -14.66 31.05
CA ASP A 290 -12.67 -13.40 31.51
C ASP A 290 -11.53 -12.39 31.73
N GLU A 291 -11.63 -11.23 31.09
CA GLU A 291 -10.70 -10.13 31.35
C GLU A 291 -11.00 -9.53 32.73
N ILE A 292 -9.94 -9.33 33.53
CA ILE A 292 -10.02 -8.52 34.73
C ILE A 292 -8.96 -7.41 34.71
N THR A 293 -9.36 -6.26 35.25
CA THR A 293 -8.47 -5.14 35.53
C THR A 293 -8.01 -5.24 36.98
N VAL A 294 -6.70 -5.16 37.21
CA VAL A 294 -6.13 -5.19 38.57
C VAL A 294 -5.54 -3.82 38.88
N TYR A 295 -5.99 -3.22 39.99
CA TYR A 295 -5.44 -1.95 40.50
C TYR A 295 -4.32 -2.24 41.50
N VAL A 296 -3.15 -1.65 41.30
CA VAL A 296 -1.97 -1.87 42.15
C VAL A 296 -1.46 -0.52 42.64
N CYS A 297 -1.12 -0.41 43.93
CA CYS A 297 -0.56 0.82 44.49
C CYS A 297 0.87 1.07 44.00
N TYR A 298 1.31 2.34 44.05
CA TYR A 298 2.61 2.79 43.56
C TYR A 298 3.80 2.05 44.19
N SER A 299 3.70 1.67 45.47
CA SER A 299 4.75 0.96 46.20
C SER A 299 4.92 -0.49 45.73
N CYS A 300 3.82 -1.15 45.35
CA CYS A 300 3.80 -2.54 44.90
C CYS A 300 4.22 -2.70 43.44
N SER A 301 4.07 -1.65 42.61
CA SER A 301 4.47 -1.67 41.19
C SER A 301 5.98 -1.65 40.96
N LYS A 302 6.77 -1.21 41.96
CA LYS A 302 8.25 -1.19 41.89
C LYS A 302 8.91 -2.57 42.08
N LYS A 303 8.14 -3.62 42.43
CA LYS A 303 8.67 -4.98 42.56
C LYS A 303 8.78 -5.64 41.18
N LYS A 304 9.92 -6.26 40.85
CA LYS A 304 10.16 -7.01 39.59
C LYS A 304 9.13 -8.13 39.35
N THR A 305 8.42 -8.55 40.38
CA THR A 305 7.36 -9.57 40.32
C THR A 305 6.24 -9.13 41.25
N ILE A 306 5.06 -8.89 40.70
CA ILE A 306 3.85 -8.62 41.47
C ILE A 306 3.13 -9.96 41.59
N ASN A 307 3.19 -10.60 42.77
CA ASN A 307 2.39 -11.78 43.04
C ASN A 307 0.95 -11.33 43.29
N ILE A 308 0.13 -11.32 42.24
CA ILE A 308 -1.30 -11.11 42.37
C ILE A 308 -1.88 -12.42 42.92
N SER A 309 -2.15 -12.43 44.22
CA SER A 309 -2.83 -13.55 44.85
C SER A 309 -4.31 -13.48 44.50
N PHE A 310 -4.69 -14.17 43.42
CA PHE A 310 -6.08 -14.54 43.23
C PHE A 310 -6.40 -15.61 44.27
N THR A 311 -7.38 -15.37 45.12
CA THR A 311 -8.00 -16.45 45.89
C THR A 311 -8.52 -17.48 44.87
N LYS A 312 -7.78 -18.58 44.69
CA LYS A 312 -8.01 -19.61 43.65
C LYS A 312 -9.51 -19.95 43.52
N PRO A 313 -10.19 -19.66 42.39
CA PRO A 313 -11.37 -20.41 42.01
C PRO A 313 -10.85 -21.72 41.42
N SER A 314 -10.56 -22.68 42.28
CA SER A 314 -10.33 -24.09 41.93
C SER A 314 -11.32 -24.62 40.87
N ILE A 315 -10.79 -25.27 39.83
CA ILE A 315 -11.56 -25.85 38.73
C ILE A 315 -11.20 -27.32 38.58
N LYS A 316 -12.16 -28.23 38.41
CA LYS A 316 -12.01 -29.46 37.59
C LYS A 316 -13.30 -30.30 37.49
N ARG A 317 -13.87 -30.58 36.29
CA ARG A 317 -14.83 -31.70 35.98
C ARG A 317 -16.39 -31.43 35.75
N LEU A 318 -17.18 -32.51 35.61
CA LEU A 318 -18.52 -32.63 34.94
C LEU A 318 -19.71 -32.15 35.79
N ARG A 319 -20.59 -31.22 35.36
CA ARG A 319 -21.50 -30.46 36.26
C ARG A 319 -22.96 -30.95 36.42
N CYS A 320 -23.61 -30.59 37.54
CA CYS A 320 -24.95 -30.95 37.98
C CYS A 320 -26.01 -30.10 37.27
N GLN A 321 -27.04 -30.72 36.69
CA GLN A 321 -28.00 -30.05 35.81
C GLN A 321 -29.01 -29.13 36.50
N ARG A 322 -29.13 -29.14 37.83
CA ARG A 322 -30.02 -28.24 38.60
C ARG A 322 -29.30 -27.03 39.22
N CYS A 323 -28.01 -27.13 39.51
CA CYS A 323 -27.25 -26.10 40.22
C CYS A 323 -25.87 -25.77 39.60
N SER A 324 -25.55 -26.33 38.43
CA SER A 324 -24.33 -26.10 37.65
C SER A 324 -23.02 -26.36 38.39
N MET A 325 -23.01 -27.22 39.41
CA MET A 325 -21.79 -27.66 40.13
C MET A 325 -21.18 -28.91 39.50
N ASP A 326 -19.90 -28.87 39.21
CA ASP A 326 -19.08 -30.03 38.89
C ASP A 326 -19.25 -31.25 39.83
N ARG A 327 -19.80 -32.37 39.39
CA ARG A 327 -20.00 -33.61 40.15
C ARG A 327 -18.72 -34.30 40.60
N LYS A 328 -17.56 -34.03 39.98
CA LYS A 328 -16.31 -34.74 40.28
C LYS A 328 -15.32 -33.83 41.03
N THR A 329 -15.48 -32.48 41.08
CA THR A 329 -14.83 -31.57 42.08
C THR A 329 -15.76 -30.78 43.01
N GLN A 330 -17.08 -30.82 42.82
CA GLN A 330 -18.12 -30.06 43.53
C GLN A 330 -17.99 -28.51 43.46
N ARG A 331 -17.55 -27.90 42.34
CA ARG A 331 -17.39 -26.42 42.16
C ARG A 331 -17.87 -25.84 40.79
N ARG A 332 -18.01 -24.50 40.65
CA ARG A 332 -18.22 -23.70 39.40
C ARG A 332 -16.90 -22.97 39.04
N CYS A 333 -16.63 -22.57 37.79
CA CYS A 333 -15.32 -21.99 37.42
C CYS A 333 -15.37 -20.64 36.72
N CYS A 334 -14.55 -19.73 37.22
CA CYS A 334 -14.31 -18.39 36.70
C CYS A 334 -12.87 -18.37 36.15
N ASN A 335 -12.70 -18.22 34.83
CA ASN A 335 -11.39 -18.24 34.18
C ASN A 335 -10.91 -16.80 33.97
N ILE A 336 -9.65 -16.50 34.26
CA ILE A 336 -9.20 -15.10 34.36
C ILE A 336 -7.95 -14.84 33.50
N SER A 337 -8.01 -13.84 32.62
CA SER A 337 -6.86 -13.19 31.97
C SER A 337 -6.64 -11.79 32.57
N VAL A 338 -5.38 -11.41 32.83
CA VAL A 338 -5.03 -10.06 33.28
C VAL A 338 -4.45 -9.30 32.10
N THR A 339 -5.22 -8.40 31.51
CA THR A 339 -4.82 -7.64 30.32
C THR A 339 -4.42 -6.20 30.63
N ASN A 340 -4.85 -5.62 31.76
CA ASN A 340 -4.51 -4.24 32.14
C ASN A 340 -4.27 -4.06 33.66
N VAL A 341 -3.14 -3.41 33.98
CA VAL A 341 -2.85 -2.88 35.32
C VAL A 341 -3.03 -1.36 35.24
N GLN A 342 -4.02 -0.82 35.97
CA GLN A 342 -4.28 0.62 36.01
C GLN A 342 -3.86 1.23 37.35
N TRP A 343 -3.36 2.46 37.28
CA TRP A 343 -2.81 3.23 38.39
C TRP A 343 -3.92 3.99 39.12
N ARG A 344 -3.84 4.05 40.45
CA ARG A 344 -4.52 5.08 41.24
C ARG A 344 -3.48 5.76 42.11
N GLU A 345 -3.44 7.08 42.05
CA GLU A 345 -2.75 7.92 43.02
C GLU A 345 -3.65 8.01 44.25
N ASN A 346 -3.15 7.53 45.39
CA ASN A 346 -3.48 8.01 46.72
C ASN A 346 -2.16 8.16 47.46
#